data_AF-A0A926W1W8-F1
#
_entry.id   AF-A0A926W1W8-F1
#
_cell.length_a   1.000
_cell.length_b   1.000
_cell.length_c   1.000
_cell.angle_alpha   90.00
_cell.angle_beta   90.00
_cell.angle_gamma   90.00
#
_symmetry.space_group_name_H-M   'P 1'
#
loop_
_entity.id
_entity.type
_entity.pdbx_description
1 polymer ?
#
loop_
_entity_poly.entity_id
_entity_poly.type
_entity_poly.pdbx_seq_one_letter_code
_entity_poly.pdbx_strand_id
1 'polypeptide(L)'
;MNESNNLGILEKFVNTVMGVKTGNQQRYPNSSIATVQELDMRAVLVYTLGTILQIVVMILVLLGMGKLVILIDNNSSFPSWFSTLFTGLFFAILSIRSRIFSLLENTRSRQTYDQVIRPRWSPPPLVFPIVWMIIAVLRVISSLLVWQQMNHQFLVLPLILFVVHLALGDTWNTIFTVERRLGAAVPVVILGPWLSAVVVTAIYWQTNPLAGMTLSFSCVWLTVAAVLVFRIWQLNGSEPLYPLKLTPMEK
;
A
#
# COMPACT_ATOMS: atom_id res chain seq x y z
N MET A 1 -19.32 19.57 33.11
CA MET A 1 -19.11 20.31 31.84
C MET A 1 -17.65 20.20 31.37
N ASN A 2 -17.09 18.98 31.18
CA ASN A 2 -15.68 18.82 30.78
C ASN A 2 -15.39 17.72 29.74
N GLU A 3 -16.33 16.81 29.45
CA GLU A 3 -16.06 15.72 28.48
C GLU A 3 -16.28 16.13 27.01
N SER A 4 -17.20 17.06 26.73
CA SER A 4 -17.51 17.48 25.35
C SER A 4 -16.36 18.24 24.68
N ASN A 5 -15.52 18.94 25.46
CA ASN A 5 -14.38 19.68 24.93
C ASN A 5 -13.21 18.77 24.52
N ASN A 6 -13.00 17.65 25.23
CA ASN A 6 -11.91 16.72 24.93
C ASN A 6 -12.16 15.92 23.65
N LEU A 7 -13.41 15.52 23.37
CA LEU A 7 -13.76 14.86 22.12
C LEU A 7 -13.51 15.75 20.89
N GLY A 8 -13.87 17.04 20.96
CA GLY A 8 -13.68 17.97 19.85
C GLY A 8 -12.22 18.26 19.50
N ILE A 9 -11.33 18.24 20.51
CA ILE A 9 -9.88 18.42 20.32
C ILE A 9 -9.25 17.17 19.69
N LEU A 10 -9.64 15.98 20.16
CA LEU A 10 -9.21 14.70 19.60
C LEU A 10 -9.64 14.55 18.15
N GLU A 11 -10.90 14.89 17.83
CA GLU A 11 -11.35 14.91 16.46
C GLU A 11 -10.54 15.89 15.62
N LYS A 12 -10.34 17.15 16.05
CA LYS A 12 -9.52 18.12 15.29
C LYS A 12 -8.09 17.63 15.04
N PHE A 13 -7.48 16.96 16.02
CA PHE A 13 -6.13 16.42 15.88
C PHE A 13 -6.08 15.27 14.86
N VAL A 14 -6.97 14.28 14.99
CA VAL A 14 -7.13 13.18 14.02
C VAL A 14 -7.42 13.74 12.63
N ASN A 15 -8.23 14.78 12.56
CA ASN A 15 -8.68 15.38 11.32
C ASN A 15 -7.56 16.11 10.56
N THR A 16 -6.61 16.68 11.30
CA THR A 16 -5.43 17.36 10.78
C THR A 16 -4.36 16.36 10.36
N VAL A 17 -4.09 15.35 11.18
CA VAL A 17 -3.15 14.25 10.88
C VAL A 17 -3.61 13.45 9.64
N MET A 18 -4.93 13.31 9.46
CA MET A 18 -5.54 12.64 8.31
C MET A 18 -5.77 13.57 7.10
N GLY A 19 -5.39 14.85 7.19
CA GLY A 19 -5.38 15.79 6.06
C GLY A 19 -6.76 16.14 5.49
N VAL A 20 -7.76 16.33 6.35
CA VAL A 20 -9.15 16.45 5.90
C VAL A 20 -9.73 17.86 6.04
N LYS A 21 -10.26 18.43 4.93
CA LYS A 21 -11.04 19.68 4.91
C LYS A 21 -12.55 19.42 5.03
N THR A 22 -13.24 20.28 5.78
CA THR A 22 -14.69 20.22 6.07
C THR A 22 -15.49 20.81 4.90
N GLY A 23 -16.27 19.99 4.19
CA GLY A 23 -17.16 20.40 3.09
C GLY A 23 -18.57 19.82 3.26
N ASN A 24 -19.58 20.60 2.86
CA ASN A 24 -21.01 20.38 3.11
C ASN A 24 -21.57 19.04 2.59
N GLN A 25 -22.55 18.50 3.31
CA GLN A 25 -23.26 17.24 3.09
C GLN A 25 -24.28 17.36 1.95
N GLN A 26 -24.27 16.44 0.98
CA GLN A 26 -25.38 16.22 0.03
C GLN A 26 -25.85 14.75 0.10
N ARG A 27 -27.16 14.53 0.25
CA ARG A 27 -27.86 13.23 0.24
C ARG A 27 -28.26 12.86 -1.19
N TYR A 28 -28.08 11.62 -1.60
CA TYR A 28 -28.61 11.07 -2.86
C TYR A 28 -29.78 10.11 -2.60
N PRO A 29 -30.86 10.11 -3.42
CA PRO A 29 -31.98 9.18 -3.31
C PRO A 29 -31.69 7.86 -4.06
N ASN A 30 -32.24 6.76 -3.54
CA ASN A 30 -32.14 5.42 -4.13
C ASN A 30 -32.88 5.32 -5.48
N SER A 31 -32.20 4.83 -6.51
CA SER A 31 -32.85 4.28 -7.71
C SER A 31 -32.15 2.99 -8.16
N SER A 32 -32.89 1.88 -8.13
CA SER A 32 -32.52 0.61 -8.75
C SER A 32 -32.84 0.69 -10.24
N ILE A 33 -31.82 0.82 -11.09
CA ILE A 33 -31.92 0.77 -12.55
C ILE A 33 -31.01 -0.35 -13.03
N ALA A 34 -31.53 -1.25 -13.87
CA ALA A 34 -30.76 -2.33 -14.48
C ALA A 34 -29.55 -1.75 -15.24
N THR A 35 -28.36 -1.95 -14.69
CA THR A 35 -27.09 -1.40 -15.19
C THR A 35 -26.49 -2.33 -16.24
N VAL A 36 -26.22 -1.84 -17.44
CA VAL A 36 -25.39 -2.57 -18.41
C VAL A 36 -23.99 -2.68 -17.82
N GLN A 37 -23.61 -3.91 -17.49
CA GLN A 37 -22.40 -4.21 -16.72
C GLN A 37 -21.17 -4.29 -17.64
N GLU A 38 -20.68 -3.13 -18.09
CA GLU A 38 -19.49 -3.06 -18.94
C GLU A 38 -18.19 -2.98 -18.14
N LEU A 39 -17.17 -3.69 -18.62
CA LEU A 39 -15.80 -3.63 -18.10
C LEU A 39 -15.21 -2.24 -18.35
N ASP A 40 -14.76 -1.58 -17.29
CA ASP A 40 -14.08 -0.29 -17.38
C ASP A 40 -12.62 -0.49 -17.84
N MET A 41 -12.45 -0.63 -19.16
CA MET A 41 -11.13 -0.78 -19.80
C MET A 41 -10.18 0.39 -19.52
N ARG A 42 -10.72 1.59 -19.30
CA ARG A 42 -9.90 2.76 -18.96
C ARG A 42 -9.28 2.58 -17.57
N ALA A 43 -10.07 2.15 -16.60
CA ALA A 43 -9.57 1.88 -15.25
C ALA A 43 -8.48 0.80 -15.26
N VAL A 44 -8.69 -0.34 -15.94
CA VAL A 44 -7.69 -1.42 -16.06
C VAL A 44 -6.38 -0.90 -16.65
N LEU A 45 -6.46 -0.12 -17.73
CA LEU A 45 -5.30 0.46 -18.40
C LEU A 45 -4.56 1.43 -17.48
N VAL A 46 -5.29 2.33 -16.81
CA VAL A 46 -4.71 3.31 -15.87
C VAL A 46 -3.99 2.61 -14.72
N TYR A 47 -4.58 1.55 -14.14
CA TYR A 47 -3.93 0.79 -13.07
C TYR A 47 -2.67 0.10 -13.57
N THR A 48 -2.75 -0.55 -14.73
CA THR A 48 -1.62 -1.32 -15.28
C THR A 48 -0.46 -0.39 -15.63
N LEU A 49 -0.72 0.67 -16.40
CA LEU A 49 0.31 1.65 -16.77
C LEU A 49 0.86 2.40 -15.56
N GLY A 50 0.00 2.80 -14.62
CA GLY A 50 0.41 3.46 -13.38
C GLY A 50 1.34 2.57 -12.55
N THR A 51 1.02 1.29 -12.43
CA THR A 51 1.85 0.30 -11.72
C THR A 51 3.20 0.11 -12.42
N ILE A 52 3.19 -0.09 -13.74
CA ILE A 52 4.42 -0.30 -14.52
C ILE A 52 5.33 0.92 -14.40
N LEU A 53 4.78 2.13 -14.56
CA LEU A 53 5.54 3.36 -14.47
C LEU A 53 6.11 3.57 -13.07
N GLN A 54 5.35 3.26 -12.02
CA GLN A 54 5.85 3.28 -10.64
C GLN A 54 7.01 2.29 -10.45
N ILE A 55 6.89 1.06 -10.96
CA ILE A 55 7.97 0.05 -10.88
C ILE A 55 9.23 0.56 -11.59
N VAL A 56 9.09 1.11 -12.80
CA VAL A 56 10.22 1.65 -13.56
C VAL A 56 10.92 2.77 -12.77
N VAL A 57 10.15 3.72 -12.23
CA VAL A 57 10.71 4.81 -11.40
C VAL A 57 11.43 4.24 -10.18
N MET A 58 10.85 3.26 -9.48
CA MET A 58 11.48 2.66 -8.31
C MET A 58 12.77 1.90 -8.65
N ILE A 59 12.83 1.23 -9.80
CA ILE A 59 14.06 0.58 -10.28
C ILE A 59 15.13 1.62 -10.62
N LEU A 60 14.76 2.73 -11.27
CA LEU A 60 15.69 3.84 -11.52
C LEU A 60 16.22 4.44 -10.21
N VAL A 61 15.37 4.55 -9.20
CA VAL A 61 15.77 4.99 -7.85
C VAL A 61 16.74 4.00 -7.20
N LEU A 62 16.52 2.68 -7.33
CA LEU A 62 17.49 1.66 -6.87
C LEU A 62 18.85 1.80 -7.57
N LEU A 63 18.86 2.06 -8.88
CA LEU A 63 20.08 2.32 -9.64
C LEU A 63 20.80 3.58 -9.15
N GLY A 64 20.06 4.67 -8.93
CA GLY A 64 20.60 5.91 -8.37
C GLY A 64 21.20 5.69 -7.00
N MET A 65 20.52 4.94 -6.14
CA MET A 65 20.99 4.60 -4.80
C MET A 65 22.28 3.78 -4.83
N GLY A 66 22.39 2.80 -5.72
CA GLY A 66 23.62 2.03 -5.91
C GLY A 66 24.83 2.91 -6.27
N LYS A 67 24.64 3.87 -7.18
CA LYS A 67 25.71 4.83 -7.53
C LYS A 67 26.07 5.75 -6.35
N LEU A 68 25.07 6.22 -5.60
CA LEU A 68 25.30 7.08 -4.43
C LEU A 68 26.08 6.37 -3.33
N VAL A 69 25.73 5.13 -3.02
CA VAL A 69 26.45 4.35 -2.00
C VAL A 69 27.90 4.10 -2.42
N ILE A 70 28.16 3.73 -3.68
CA ILE A 70 29.53 3.58 -4.19
C ILE A 70 30.33 4.89 -4.06
N LEU A 71 29.70 6.04 -4.35
CA LEU A 71 30.33 7.34 -4.20
C LEU A 71 30.65 7.67 -2.74
N ILE A 72 29.76 7.30 -1.81
CA ILE A 72 29.97 7.45 -0.37
C ILE A 72 31.12 6.54 0.10
N ASP A 73 31.09 5.26 -0.28
CA ASP A 73 32.09 4.27 0.15
C ASP A 73 33.49 4.58 -0.41
N ASN A 74 33.58 5.14 -1.62
CA ASN A 74 34.84 5.60 -2.21
C ASN A 74 35.39 6.87 -1.53
N ASN A 75 34.56 7.62 -0.81
CA ASN A 75 34.96 8.84 -0.14
C ASN A 75 35.41 8.56 1.30
N SER A 76 36.73 8.58 1.52
CA SER A 76 37.33 8.32 2.84
C SER A 76 36.92 9.28 3.95
N SER A 77 36.22 10.38 3.64
CA SER A 77 35.67 11.30 4.65
C SER A 77 34.51 10.70 5.45
N PHE A 78 33.81 9.68 4.93
CA PHE A 78 32.67 9.10 5.62
C PHE A 78 33.03 7.79 6.35
N PRO A 79 32.54 7.60 7.59
CA PRO A 79 32.66 6.31 8.28
C PRO A 79 31.91 5.19 7.53
N SER A 80 32.38 3.94 7.66
CA SER A 80 31.76 2.76 7.02
C SER A 80 30.32 2.49 7.44
N TRP A 81 29.91 2.91 8.64
CA TRP A 81 28.52 2.78 9.10
C TRP A 81 27.57 3.76 8.40
N PHE A 82 28.09 4.85 7.82
CA PHE A 82 27.29 5.91 7.24
C PHE A 82 26.50 5.44 6.02
N SER A 83 27.10 4.61 5.15
CA SER A 83 26.40 4.02 4.00
C SER A 83 25.30 3.05 4.43
N THR A 84 25.52 2.29 5.51
CA THR A 84 24.48 1.41 6.09
C THR A 84 23.32 2.22 6.66
N LEU A 85 23.58 3.31 7.41
CA LEU A 85 22.53 4.19 7.91
C LEU A 85 21.74 4.81 6.76
N PHE A 86 22.43 5.33 5.74
CA PHE A 86 21.81 5.98 4.59
C PHE A 86 20.93 5.00 3.80
N THR A 87 21.40 3.76 3.60
CA THR A 87 20.60 2.70 3.00
C THR A 87 19.40 2.29 3.85
N GLY A 88 19.55 2.26 5.18
CA GLY A 88 18.44 2.00 6.09
C GLY A 88 17.34 3.06 6.00
N LEU A 89 17.73 4.34 5.97
CA LEU A 89 16.80 5.46 5.77
C LEU A 89 16.10 5.39 4.42
N PHE A 90 16.84 5.03 3.36
CA PHE A 90 16.28 4.82 2.03
C PHE A 90 15.20 3.73 2.03
N PHE A 91 15.48 2.55 2.59
CA PHE A 91 14.47 1.50 2.71
C PHE A 91 13.30 1.90 3.62
N ALA A 92 13.53 2.73 4.65
CA ALA A 92 12.47 3.25 5.50
C ALA A 92 11.52 4.16 4.72
N ILE A 93 12.06 5.06 3.89
CA ILE A 93 11.26 5.93 3.01
C ILE A 93 10.44 5.07 2.04
N LEU A 94 11.06 4.09 1.39
CA LEU A 94 10.34 3.16 0.50
C LEU A 94 9.25 2.38 1.23
N SER A 95 9.52 1.90 2.45
CA SER A 95 8.60 1.05 3.20
C SER A 95 7.41 1.81 3.79
N ILE A 96 7.62 3.07 4.20
CA ILE A 96 6.58 3.92 4.78
C ILE A 96 5.73 4.55 3.67
N ARG A 97 6.36 5.01 2.59
CA ARG A 97 5.66 5.82 1.59
C ARG A 97 6.18 5.60 0.17
N SER A 98 6.18 4.35 -0.30
CA SER A 98 6.40 4.02 -1.73
C SER A 98 5.47 4.79 -2.68
N ARG A 99 4.31 5.24 -2.19
CA ARG A 99 3.35 6.06 -2.93
C ARG A 99 3.86 7.42 -3.38
N ILE A 100 4.98 7.92 -2.84
CA ILE A 100 5.62 9.13 -3.37
C ILE A 100 5.97 8.94 -4.86
N PHE A 101 6.20 7.69 -5.29
CA PHE A 101 6.54 7.34 -6.67
C PHE A 101 5.32 6.93 -7.52
N SER A 102 4.12 6.88 -6.94
CA SER A 102 2.87 6.55 -7.65
C SER A 102 2.25 7.80 -8.26
N LEU A 103 1.88 7.75 -9.53
CA LEU A 103 1.12 8.81 -10.20
C LEU A 103 -0.39 8.76 -9.92
N LEU A 104 -0.88 7.69 -9.27
CA LEU A 104 -2.29 7.56 -8.92
C LEU A 104 -2.64 8.53 -7.78
N GLU A 105 -3.66 9.36 -7.99
CA GLU A 105 -4.16 10.32 -7.02
C GLU A 105 -4.77 9.61 -5.81
N ASN A 106 -4.30 9.94 -4.61
CA ASN A 106 -4.56 9.16 -3.38
C ASN A 106 -5.25 9.98 -2.28
N THR A 107 -5.89 11.09 -2.65
CA THR A 107 -6.55 12.03 -1.75
C THR A 107 -7.88 11.44 -1.27
N ARG A 108 -8.02 11.17 0.04
CA ARG A 108 -9.25 10.62 0.64
C ARG A 108 -10.18 11.76 1.07
N SER A 109 -11.45 11.75 0.65
CA SER A 109 -12.48 12.64 1.22
C SER A 109 -13.06 12.06 2.51
N ARG A 110 -13.37 12.90 3.53
CA ARG A 110 -13.86 12.47 4.86
C ARG A 110 -15.20 11.76 4.85
N GLN A 111 -16.06 12.11 3.90
CA GLN A 111 -17.49 11.78 3.90
C GLN A 111 -17.79 10.28 3.73
N THR A 112 -16.76 9.46 3.59
CA THR A 112 -16.87 8.21 2.86
C THR A 112 -16.54 7.01 3.77
N TYR A 113 -16.03 7.19 4.99
CA TYR A 113 -15.70 6.07 5.89
C TYR A 113 -16.92 5.34 6.51
N ASP A 114 -18.08 6.01 6.58
CA ASP A 114 -19.24 5.57 7.38
C ASP A 114 -20.25 4.67 6.65
N GLN A 115 -20.04 4.39 5.36
CA GLN A 115 -21.01 3.63 4.55
C GLN A 115 -20.61 2.17 4.26
N VAL A 116 -19.40 1.75 4.66
CA VAL A 116 -18.91 0.39 4.39
C VAL A 116 -19.19 -0.52 5.58
N ILE A 117 -20.03 -1.54 5.37
CA ILE A 117 -20.32 -2.56 6.38
C ILE A 117 -19.09 -3.43 6.58
N ARG A 118 -18.65 -3.58 7.83
CA ARG A 118 -17.47 -4.36 8.21
C ARG A 118 -17.86 -5.59 9.02
N PRO A 119 -17.10 -6.70 8.91
CA PRO A 119 -17.35 -7.86 9.76
C PRO A 119 -17.09 -7.54 11.24
N ARG A 120 -17.79 -8.23 12.14
CA ARG A 120 -17.68 -8.03 13.60
C ARG A 120 -16.27 -8.22 14.16
N TRP A 121 -15.44 -9.03 13.50
CA TRP A 121 -14.06 -9.29 13.90
C TRP A 121 -13.05 -8.27 13.34
N SER A 122 -13.49 -7.27 12.57
CA SER A 122 -12.59 -6.23 12.04
C SER A 122 -11.80 -5.56 13.17
N PRO A 123 -10.47 -5.45 13.04
CA PRO A 123 -9.66 -4.73 14.00
C PRO A 123 -10.13 -3.27 14.17
N PRO A 124 -9.98 -2.67 15.37
CA PRO A 124 -10.22 -1.25 15.57
C PRO A 124 -9.40 -0.39 14.59
N PRO A 125 -9.90 0.79 14.18
CA PRO A 125 -9.22 1.65 13.19
C PRO A 125 -7.76 1.98 13.53
N LEU A 126 -7.42 2.09 14.83
CA LEU A 126 -6.07 2.39 15.30
C LEU A 126 -5.08 1.23 15.12
N VAL A 127 -5.55 -0.02 15.04
CA VAL A 127 -4.68 -1.19 14.86
C VAL A 127 -4.01 -1.18 13.50
N PHE A 128 -4.71 -0.72 12.45
CA PHE A 128 -4.17 -0.67 11.09
C PHE A 128 -2.86 0.13 10.99
N PRO A 129 -2.78 1.42 11.36
CA PRO A 129 -1.53 2.17 11.27
C PRO A 129 -0.41 1.57 12.13
N ILE A 130 -0.72 1.03 13.31
CA ILE A 130 0.28 0.38 14.18
C ILE A 130 0.90 -0.82 13.47
N VAL A 131 0.07 -1.73 12.94
CA VAL A 131 0.58 -2.92 12.25
C VAL A 131 1.34 -2.55 10.98
N TRP A 132 0.88 -1.55 10.22
CA TRP A 132 1.61 -1.08 9.04
C TRP A 132 2.98 -0.48 9.40
N MET A 133 3.11 0.21 10.53
CA MET A 133 4.40 0.69 11.01
C MET A 133 5.34 -0.46 11.40
N ILE A 134 4.82 -1.50 12.06
CA ILE A 134 5.59 -2.71 12.37
C ILE A 134 6.07 -3.37 11.07
N ILE A 135 5.19 -3.54 10.08
CA ILE A 135 5.55 -4.10 8.77
C ILE A 135 6.60 -3.24 8.06
N ALA A 136 6.51 -1.91 8.15
CA ALA A 136 7.53 -1.03 7.59
C ALA A 136 8.90 -1.29 8.22
N VAL A 137 8.97 -1.45 9.54
CA VAL A 137 10.23 -1.79 10.23
C VAL A 137 10.74 -3.18 9.80
N LEU A 138 9.87 -4.19 9.73
CA LEU A 138 10.24 -5.53 9.28
C LEU A 138 10.81 -5.53 7.86
N ARG A 139 10.20 -4.75 6.95
CA ARG A 139 10.69 -4.57 5.58
C ARG A 139 12.08 -3.95 5.56
N VAL A 140 12.30 -2.86 6.31
CA VAL A 140 13.61 -2.20 6.40
C VAL A 140 14.70 -3.16 6.87
N ILE A 141 14.46 -3.87 7.98
CA ILE A 141 15.42 -4.83 8.54
C ILE A 141 15.71 -5.93 7.51
N SER A 142 14.67 -6.52 6.93
CA SER A 142 14.82 -7.61 5.96
C SER A 142 15.58 -7.18 4.70
N SER A 143 15.26 -6.00 4.15
CA SER A 143 15.92 -5.47 2.96
C SER A 143 17.38 -5.07 3.22
N LEU A 144 17.70 -4.56 4.42
CA LEU A 144 19.09 -4.30 4.83
C LEU A 144 19.92 -5.57 4.88
N LEU A 145 19.38 -6.64 5.48
CA LEU A 145 20.08 -7.93 5.56
C LEU A 145 20.32 -8.54 4.17
N VAL A 146 19.34 -8.46 3.27
CA VAL A 146 19.49 -8.89 1.87
C VAL A 146 20.52 -8.03 1.14
N TRP A 147 20.48 -6.72 1.32
CA TRP A 147 21.43 -5.80 0.70
C TRP A 147 22.88 -6.07 1.12
N GLN A 148 23.11 -6.33 2.42
CA GLN A 148 24.42 -6.75 2.94
C GLN A 148 24.86 -8.10 2.35
N GLN A 149 23.97 -9.08 2.29
CA GLN A 149 24.25 -10.40 1.70
C GLN A 149 24.60 -10.33 0.20
N MET A 150 24.05 -9.35 -0.51
CA MET A 150 24.25 -9.14 -1.94
C MET A 150 25.40 -8.18 -2.26
N ASN A 151 26.41 -8.09 -1.39
CA ASN A 151 27.60 -7.24 -1.56
C ASN A 151 27.24 -5.77 -1.84
N HIS A 152 26.26 -5.24 -1.12
CA HIS A 152 25.78 -3.86 -1.24
C HIS A 152 25.18 -3.49 -2.61
N GLN A 153 24.81 -4.47 -3.43
CA GLN A 153 24.16 -4.23 -4.73
C GLN A 153 22.65 -3.98 -4.57
N PHE A 154 22.13 -2.99 -5.29
CA PHE A 154 20.70 -2.64 -5.28
C PHE A 154 19.92 -3.27 -6.44
N LEU A 155 20.56 -3.45 -7.61
CA LEU A 155 19.91 -4.00 -8.81
C LEU A 155 19.98 -5.53 -8.84
N VAL A 156 19.44 -6.15 -7.80
CA VAL A 156 19.42 -7.60 -7.62
C VAL A 156 17.98 -8.10 -7.52
N LEU A 157 17.74 -9.33 -7.98
CA LEU A 157 16.39 -9.91 -8.06
C LEU A 157 15.57 -9.75 -6.76
N PRO A 158 16.12 -10.01 -5.55
CA PRO A 158 15.35 -9.84 -4.32
C PRO A 158 14.83 -8.40 -4.12
N LEU A 159 15.68 -7.40 -4.33
CA LEU A 159 15.32 -5.99 -4.11
C LEU A 159 14.41 -5.45 -5.22
N ILE A 160 14.55 -5.95 -6.45
CA ILE A 160 13.63 -5.66 -7.55
C ILE A 160 12.22 -6.20 -7.22
N LEU A 161 12.13 -7.45 -6.76
CA LEU A 161 10.84 -8.04 -6.38
C LEU A 161 10.21 -7.31 -5.18
N PHE A 162 11.03 -6.80 -4.26
CA PHE A 162 10.55 -5.96 -3.16
C PHE A 162 9.91 -4.67 -3.64
N VAL A 163 10.53 -3.93 -4.56
CA VAL A 163 9.90 -2.70 -5.10
C VAL A 163 8.66 -2.99 -5.95
N VAL A 164 8.64 -4.11 -6.67
CA VAL A 164 7.44 -4.58 -7.39
C VAL A 164 6.31 -4.88 -6.40
N HIS A 165 6.60 -5.56 -5.28
CA HIS A 165 5.63 -5.83 -4.23
C HIS A 165 5.02 -4.54 -3.65
N LEU A 166 5.84 -3.51 -3.42
CA LEU A 166 5.37 -2.21 -2.94
C LEU A 166 4.43 -1.52 -3.95
N ALA A 167 4.80 -1.51 -5.24
CA ALA A 167 3.99 -0.91 -6.29
C ALA A 167 2.62 -1.61 -6.44
N LEU A 168 2.58 -2.95 -6.38
CA LEU A 168 1.33 -3.71 -6.41
C LEU A 168 0.43 -3.38 -5.21
N GLY A 169 1.01 -3.19 -4.03
CA GLY A 169 0.27 -2.77 -2.83
C GLY A 169 -0.30 -1.35 -2.92
N ASP A 170 0.40 -0.44 -3.60
CA ASP A 170 -0.05 0.93 -3.82
C ASP A 170 -1.22 1.00 -4.81
N THR A 171 -1.13 0.26 -5.91
CA THR A 171 -2.23 0.10 -6.88
C THR A 171 -3.47 -0.46 -6.20
N TRP A 172 -3.32 -1.50 -5.38
CA TRP A 172 -4.43 -2.05 -4.60
C TRP A 172 -5.08 -0.99 -3.70
N ASN A 173 -4.29 -0.19 -2.98
CA ASN A 173 -4.84 0.83 -2.11
C ASN A 173 -5.65 1.89 -2.87
N THR A 174 -5.20 2.31 -4.06
CA THR A 174 -5.95 3.24 -4.92
C THR A 174 -7.32 2.64 -5.24
N ILE A 175 -7.35 1.41 -5.74
CA ILE A 175 -8.58 0.71 -6.15
C ILE A 175 -9.55 0.57 -4.96
N PHE A 176 -9.05 0.08 -3.82
CA PHE A 176 -9.90 -0.22 -2.66
C PHE A 176 -10.32 1.04 -1.89
N THR A 177 -9.40 1.98 -1.67
CA THR A 177 -9.64 3.08 -0.72
C THR A 177 -10.06 4.38 -1.38
N VAL A 178 -9.50 4.69 -2.55
CA VAL A 178 -9.79 5.93 -3.29
C VAL A 178 -11.04 5.70 -4.14
N GLU A 179 -11.00 4.70 -5.01
CA GLU A 179 -12.07 4.44 -5.97
C GLU A 179 -13.19 3.54 -5.47
N ARG A 180 -12.95 2.80 -4.37
CA ARG A 180 -13.96 1.98 -3.68
C ARG A 180 -14.57 0.89 -4.54
N ARG A 181 -13.81 0.40 -5.51
CA ARG A 181 -14.19 -0.75 -6.32
C ARG A 181 -13.90 -2.02 -5.51
N LEU A 182 -14.77 -2.30 -4.53
CA LEU A 182 -14.65 -3.41 -3.57
C LEU A 182 -14.49 -4.77 -4.26
N GLY A 183 -15.21 -5.04 -5.34
CA GLY A 183 -15.11 -6.29 -6.10
C GLY A 183 -13.81 -6.41 -6.85
N ALA A 184 -13.43 -5.38 -7.62
CA ALA A 184 -12.15 -5.34 -8.33
C ALA A 184 -10.94 -5.41 -7.37
N ALA A 185 -11.08 -4.90 -6.14
CA ALA A 185 -10.03 -4.93 -5.12
C ALA A 185 -9.74 -6.35 -4.59
N VAL A 186 -10.66 -7.30 -4.69
CA VAL A 186 -10.47 -8.68 -4.18
C VAL A 186 -9.40 -9.45 -4.96
N PRO A 187 -9.49 -9.65 -6.29
CA PRO A 187 -8.43 -10.34 -7.02
C PRO A 187 -7.13 -9.55 -6.95
N VAL A 188 -7.19 -8.22 -6.93
CA VAL A 188 -6.01 -7.38 -6.82
C VAL A 188 -5.32 -7.51 -5.46
N VAL A 189 -6.05 -7.65 -4.34
CA VAL A 189 -5.39 -7.85 -3.02
C VAL A 189 -4.70 -9.21 -2.93
N ILE A 190 -5.31 -10.25 -3.52
CA ILE A 190 -4.79 -11.62 -3.49
C ILE A 190 -3.57 -11.74 -4.39
N LEU A 191 -3.67 -11.31 -5.65
CA LEU A 191 -2.60 -11.43 -6.65
C LEU A 191 -1.52 -10.36 -6.48
N GLY A 192 -1.89 -9.16 -6.04
CA GLY A 192 -1.00 -8.04 -5.80
C GLY A 192 -0.25 -8.21 -4.49
N PRO A 193 -0.63 -7.53 -3.40
CA PRO A 193 0.15 -7.49 -2.17
C PRO A 193 0.30 -8.84 -1.47
N TRP A 194 -0.69 -9.73 -1.45
CA TRP A 194 -0.57 -11.01 -0.72
C TRP A 194 0.40 -11.98 -1.41
N LEU A 195 0.14 -12.33 -2.68
CA LEU A 195 0.98 -13.28 -3.42
C LEU A 195 2.40 -12.73 -3.60
N SER A 196 2.55 -11.45 -3.95
CA SER A 196 3.89 -10.86 -4.09
C SER A 196 4.65 -10.83 -2.75
N ALA A 197 4.00 -10.66 -1.60
CA ALA A 197 4.68 -10.76 -0.31
C ALA A 197 5.21 -12.17 -0.04
N VAL A 198 4.44 -13.20 -0.39
CA VAL A 198 4.87 -14.60 -0.27
C VAL A 198 6.09 -14.85 -1.16
N VAL A 199 6.05 -14.38 -2.41
CA VAL A 199 7.17 -14.52 -3.36
C VAL A 199 8.41 -13.79 -2.84
N VAL A 200 8.30 -12.52 -2.41
CA VAL A 200 9.44 -11.77 -1.86
C VAL A 200 10.00 -12.46 -0.63
N THR A 201 9.15 -12.95 0.26
CA THR A 201 9.57 -13.68 1.46
C THR A 201 10.33 -14.96 1.12
N ALA A 202 9.87 -15.73 0.13
CA ALA A 202 10.56 -16.93 -0.32
C ALA A 202 11.94 -16.62 -0.93
N ILE A 203 12.03 -15.58 -1.76
CA ILE A 203 13.31 -15.15 -2.35
C ILE A 203 14.25 -14.57 -1.30
N TYR A 204 13.72 -13.83 -0.33
CA TYR A 204 14.49 -13.32 0.81
C TYR A 204 15.02 -14.46 1.65
N TRP A 205 14.22 -15.50 1.91
CA TRP A 205 14.64 -16.69 2.64
C TRP A 205 15.80 -17.42 1.93
N GLN A 206 15.71 -17.57 0.61
CA GLN A 206 16.79 -18.17 -0.20
C GLN A 206 18.07 -17.35 -0.17
N THR A 207 17.96 -16.03 -0.05
CA THR A 207 19.12 -15.12 0.00
C THR A 207 19.72 -15.07 1.41
N ASN A 208 18.89 -14.83 2.41
CA ASN A 208 19.23 -14.75 3.83
C ASN A 208 18.04 -15.27 4.67
N PRO A 209 18.16 -16.44 5.32
CA PRO A 209 17.05 -17.03 6.07
C PRO A 209 16.47 -16.12 7.16
N LEU A 210 17.30 -15.29 7.80
CA LEU A 210 16.85 -14.34 8.83
C LEU A 210 16.01 -13.21 8.21
N ALA A 211 16.38 -12.72 7.02
CA ALA A 211 15.57 -11.75 6.28
C ALA A 211 14.22 -12.33 5.86
N GLY A 212 14.19 -13.57 5.35
CA GLY A 212 12.95 -14.27 5.02
C GLY A 212 12.06 -14.50 6.25
N MET A 213 12.64 -14.95 7.36
CA MET A 213 11.91 -15.16 8.62
C MET A 213 11.32 -13.84 9.15
N THR A 214 12.09 -12.75 9.13
CA THR A 214 11.65 -11.43 9.57
C THR A 214 10.47 -10.93 8.72
N LEU A 215 10.56 -11.08 7.39
CA LEU A 215 9.49 -10.65 6.50
C LEU A 215 8.23 -11.52 6.58
N SER A 216 8.37 -12.80 6.94
CA SER A 216 7.24 -13.74 7.04
C SER A 216 6.15 -13.29 8.02
N PHE A 217 6.50 -12.57 9.08
CA PHE A 217 5.53 -11.97 10.01
C PHE A 217 4.57 -10.99 9.31
N SER A 218 5.04 -10.30 8.26
CA SER A 218 4.18 -9.42 7.46
C SER A 218 3.17 -10.19 6.61
N CYS A 219 3.51 -11.41 6.14
CA CYS A 219 2.60 -12.27 5.38
C CYS A 219 1.38 -12.70 6.20
N VAL A 220 1.54 -12.88 7.52
CA VAL A 220 0.43 -13.19 8.44
C VAL A 220 -0.61 -12.07 8.39
N TRP A 221 -0.17 -10.82 8.54
CA TRP A 221 -1.08 -9.67 8.46
C TRP A 221 -1.71 -9.51 7.07
N LEU A 222 -0.93 -9.70 6.00
CA LEU A 222 -1.46 -9.61 4.64
C LEU A 222 -2.52 -10.69 4.37
N THR A 223 -2.42 -11.86 5.01
CA THR A 223 -3.47 -12.90 4.96
C THR A 223 -4.74 -12.42 5.64
N VAL A 224 -4.63 -11.83 6.82
CA VAL A 224 -5.77 -11.20 7.53
C VAL A 224 -6.39 -10.09 6.67
N ALA A 225 -5.56 -9.25 6.04
CA ALA A 225 -6.02 -8.16 5.17
C ALA A 225 -6.77 -8.70 3.93
N ALA A 226 -6.27 -9.74 3.27
CA ALA A 226 -6.93 -10.36 2.13
C ALA A 226 -8.31 -10.91 2.50
N VAL A 227 -8.41 -11.63 3.63
CA VAL A 227 -9.69 -12.13 4.15
C VAL A 227 -10.63 -10.98 4.52
N LEU A 228 -10.11 -9.91 5.11
CA LEU A 228 -10.91 -8.74 5.48
C LEU A 228 -11.51 -8.05 4.25
N VAL A 229 -10.70 -7.81 3.22
CA VAL A 229 -11.16 -7.22 1.96
C VAL A 229 -12.23 -8.08 1.30
N PHE A 230 -12.01 -9.39 1.26
CA PHE A 230 -12.99 -10.35 0.75
C PHE A 230 -14.32 -10.29 1.53
N ARG A 231 -14.27 -10.24 2.87
CA ARG A 231 -15.48 -10.16 3.69
C ARG A 231 -16.18 -8.81 3.59
N ILE A 232 -15.44 -7.72 3.45
CA ILE A 232 -16.02 -6.39 3.18
C ILE A 232 -16.76 -6.44 1.85
N TRP A 233 -16.16 -6.98 0.80
CA TRP A 233 -16.83 -7.14 -0.49
C TRP A 233 -18.15 -7.94 -0.39
N GLN A 234 -18.12 -9.09 0.28
CA GLN A 234 -19.31 -9.92 0.49
C GLN A 234 -20.45 -9.21 1.24
N LEU A 235 -20.11 -8.35 2.20
CA LEU A 235 -21.09 -7.63 3.03
C LEU A 235 -21.70 -6.40 2.33
N ASN A 236 -21.08 -5.92 1.26
CA ASN A 236 -21.45 -4.66 0.59
C ASN A 236 -21.92 -4.89 -0.85
N GLY A 237 -22.75 -5.92 -1.06
CA GLY A 237 -23.47 -6.13 -2.31
C GLY A 237 -22.76 -7.00 -3.35
N SER A 238 -21.56 -7.53 -3.04
CA SER A 238 -20.84 -8.50 -3.88
C SER A 238 -20.75 -8.10 -5.35
N GLU A 239 -20.36 -6.85 -5.63
CA GLU A 239 -20.19 -6.38 -6.99
C GLU A 239 -19.18 -7.26 -7.78
N PRO A 240 -19.21 -7.28 -9.11
CA PRO A 240 -18.30 -8.09 -9.92
C PRO A 240 -16.83 -7.89 -9.58
N LEU A 241 -16.02 -8.94 -9.74
CA LEU A 241 -14.59 -8.95 -9.41
C LEU A 241 -13.71 -8.15 -10.39
N TYR A 242 -14.30 -7.29 -11.21
CA TYR A 242 -13.64 -6.48 -12.22
C TYR A 242 -14.20 -5.05 -12.20
N PRO A 243 -13.42 -4.03 -12.61
CA PRO A 243 -13.85 -2.65 -12.50
C PRO A 243 -15.05 -2.39 -13.42
N LEU A 244 -16.15 -1.92 -12.83
CA LEU A 244 -17.39 -1.59 -13.54
C LEU A 244 -17.48 -0.12 -13.94
N LYS A 245 -18.09 0.13 -15.10
CA LYS A 245 -18.56 1.46 -15.47
C LYS A 245 -20.03 1.62 -15.04
N LEU A 246 -20.31 2.52 -14.11
CA LEU A 246 -21.69 2.88 -13.75
C LEU A 246 -22.13 4.00 -14.70
N THR A 247 -22.78 3.66 -15.81
CA THR A 247 -23.48 4.63 -16.65
C THR A 247 -24.88 4.87 -16.06
N PRO A 248 -25.23 6.10 -15.68
CA PRO A 248 -26.62 6.44 -15.45
C PRO A 248 -27.34 6.32 -16.80
N MET A 249 -28.34 5.45 -16.89
CA MET A 249 -29.22 5.45 -18.07
C MET A 249 -29.95 6.79 -18.08
N GLU A 250 -29.64 7.61 -19.10
CA GLU A 250 -30.35 8.86 -19.38
C GLU A 250 -31.83 8.52 -19.58
N LYS A 251 -32.71 9.20 -18.84
CA LYS A 251 -34.17 9.04 -18.96
C LYS A 251 -34.68 9.76 -20.19
#